data_AF-Q6PX57-F1
#
_entry.id   AF-Q6PX57-F1
#
_cell.length_a   1.000
_cell.length_b   1.000
_cell.length_c   1.000
_cell.angle_alpha   90.00
_cell.angle_beta   90.00
_cell.angle_gamma   90.00
#
_symmetry.space_group_name_H-M   'P 1'
#
loop_
_entity.id
_entity.type
_entity.pdbx_description
1 polymer ?
#
loop_
_entity_poly.entity_id
_entity_poly.type
_entity_poly.pdbx_seq_one_letter_code
_entity_poly.pdbx_strand_id
1 'polypeptide(L)'
;MRCPLPEYAGLPCPRAAQACHTVNFDKSLLSPFLGGCVDKKTTLGIPGGFPEYYEQQKLVQYATGAPPDAFQLDRAMCVQDPFELNRNVAKSVSISNLFYFRQCLVLAAQACSDQELTSQPEKLYDYLLFGLADKLVADKIVADKRSEKDIPRKQQKMENVDGQPPVVEETQETKVGEVGVYRTPPLERSHVITPTTNDLKCLRSVVLTNKTENGQSIYYYWLVCYVDTIKDVLTQLYALKVELKESEEPKHYKWLISISYDTWTGRTFQRGAGQSFFAHQLQQTIEFTKTRMGNPQYAVNLRGYFSLQAREDYKELRLDVQPLQGDLLGLQRNSPLTRLFKAFKNLLGNYSFKEKASTWKFCATSDQI
;
A
#
# COMPACT_ATOMS: atom_id res chain seq x y z
N MET A 1 -11.69 -25.63 -1.29
CA MET A 1 -12.73 -24.57 -1.34
C MET A 1 -13.66 -24.91 -2.50
N ARG A 2 -14.96 -25.12 -2.26
CA ARG A 2 -15.92 -25.36 -3.34
C ARG A 2 -16.39 -24.01 -3.91
N CYS A 3 -16.52 -23.93 -5.23
CA CYS A 3 -16.97 -22.75 -5.94
C CYS A 3 -18.42 -22.42 -5.52
N PRO A 4 -18.76 -21.15 -5.21
CA PRO A 4 -20.09 -20.78 -4.72
C PRO A 4 -21.16 -20.68 -5.82
N LEU A 5 -20.84 -21.07 -7.06
CA LEU A 5 -21.75 -21.06 -8.20
C LEU A 5 -22.30 -22.50 -8.41
N PRO A 6 -23.60 -22.77 -8.23
CA PRO A 6 -24.20 -24.10 -8.38
C PRO A 6 -24.04 -24.72 -9.77
N GLU A 7 -23.92 -23.93 -10.84
CA GLU A 7 -23.59 -24.44 -12.18
C GLU A 7 -22.18 -25.05 -12.30
N TYR A 8 -21.34 -24.83 -11.27
CA TYR A 8 -19.97 -25.32 -11.20
C TYR A 8 -19.71 -26.18 -9.96
N ALA A 9 -20.77 -26.58 -9.25
CA ALA A 9 -20.70 -27.49 -8.11
C ALA A 9 -20.28 -28.89 -8.59
N GLY A 10 -19.04 -29.28 -8.26
CA GLY A 10 -18.48 -30.59 -8.62
C GLY A 10 -17.39 -30.55 -9.69
N LEU A 11 -17.06 -29.37 -10.22
CA LEU A 11 -15.92 -29.25 -11.13
C LEU A 11 -14.59 -29.29 -10.35
N PRO A 12 -13.53 -29.91 -10.91
CA PRO A 12 -12.21 -29.86 -10.29
C PRO A 12 -11.77 -28.40 -10.11
N CYS A 13 -11.12 -28.12 -8.97
CA CYS A 13 -10.55 -26.82 -8.56
C CYS A 13 -10.06 -25.91 -9.72
N PRO A 14 -9.42 -26.44 -10.78
CA PRO A 14 -9.06 -25.69 -11.98
C PRO A 14 -10.16 -24.84 -12.63
N ARG A 15 -11.40 -25.34 -12.73
CA ARG A 15 -12.48 -24.62 -13.43
C ARG A 15 -13.10 -23.50 -12.61
N ALA A 16 -13.01 -23.56 -11.28
CA ALA A 16 -13.50 -22.51 -10.39
C ALA A 16 -12.66 -21.23 -10.51
N ALA A 17 -11.33 -21.34 -10.60
CA ALA A 17 -10.46 -20.19 -10.87
C ALA A 17 -10.75 -19.59 -12.25
N GLN A 18 -10.97 -20.45 -13.24
CA GLN A 18 -11.31 -20.07 -14.61
C GLN A 18 -12.68 -19.37 -14.70
N ALA A 19 -13.66 -19.74 -13.88
CA ALA A 19 -14.94 -19.03 -13.82
C ALA A 19 -14.86 -17.71 -13.00
N CYS A 20 -14.10 -17.69 -11.91
CA CYS A 20 -14.02 -16.53 -11.03
C CYS A 20 -13.16 -15.38 -11.57
N HIS A 21 -12.17 -15.64 -12.44
CA HIS A 21 -11.29 -14.57 -12.95
C HIS A 21 -12.01 -13.59 -13.89
N THR A 22 -13.13 -13.99 -14.51
CA THR A 22 -13.92 -13.15 -15.42
C THR A 22 -14.97 -12.31 -14.69
N VAL A 23 -15.16 -12.51 -13.39
CA VAL A 23 -16.20 -11.84 -12.61
C VAL A 23 -15.90 -10.34 -12.43
N ASN A 24 -16.89 -9.52 -12.77
CA ASN A 24 -16.84 -8.09 -12.52
C ASN A 24 -17.36 -7.76 -11.11
N PHE A 25 -16.53 -7.97 -10.09
CA PHE A 25 -16.86 -7.73 -8.68
C PHE A 25 -17.37 -6.31 -8.36
N ASP A 26 -17.05 -5.32 -9.20
CA ASP A 26 -17.50 -3.93 -9.01
C ASP A 26 -19.00 -3.77 -9.30
N LYS A 27 -19.55 -4.57 -10.21
CA LYS A 27 -20.97 -4.55 -10.60
C LYS A 27 -21.76 -5.74 -10.06
N SER A 28 -21.08 -6.80 -9.70
CA SER A 28 -21.70 -8.08 -9.35
C SER A 28 -21.93 -8.26 -7.85
N LEU A 29 -23.05 -8.91 -7.53
CA LEU A 29 -23.34 -9.55 -6.25
C LEU A 29 -23.21 -11.06 -6.44
N LEU A 30 -22.33 -11.69 -5.67
CA LEU A 30 -22.27 -13.15 -5.61
C LEU A 30 -23.28 -13.63 -4.56
N SER A 31 -24.36 -14.27 -5.01
CA SER A 31 -25.43 -14.76 -4.15
C SER A 31 -25.54 -16.27 -4.27
N PRO A 32 -25.08 -17.04 -3.27
CA PRO A 32 -25.35 -18.47 -3.19
C PRO A 32 -26.85 -18.77 -3.09
N PHE A 33 -27.64 -17.88 -2.48
CA PHE A 33 -29.10 -18.00 -2.39
C PHE A 33 -29.75 -18.00 -3.78
N LEU A 34 -29.36 -17.05 -4.65
CA LEU A 34 -29.80 -17.00 -6.04
C LEU A 34 -29.02 -17.95 -6.95
N GLY A 35 -28.04 -18.68 -6.40
CA GLY A 35 -27.22 -19.62 -7.14
C GLY A 35 -26.34 -18.99 -8.20
N GLY A 36 -25.88 -17.75 -8.04
CA GLY A 36 -25.22 -17.06 -9.14
C GLY A 36 -24.53 -15.74 -8.84
N CYS A 37 -24.01 -15.17 -9.93
CA CYS A 37 -23.47 -13.83 -10.00
C CYS A 37 -24.52 -12.92 -10.66
N VAL A 38 -25.10 -12.01 -9.90
CA VAL A 38 -26.18 -11.10 -10.37
C VAL A 38 -25.72 -9.65 -10.34
N ASP A 39 -26.38 -8.75 -11.07
CA ASP A 39 -26.06 -7.33 -10.99
C ASP A 39 -26.53 -6.77 -9.65
N LYS A 40 -25.62 -6.13 -8.89
CA LYS A 40 -25.91 -5.69 -7.54
C LYS A 40 -26.86 -4.49 -7.50
N LYS A 41 -26.90 -3.66 -8.54
CA LYS A 41 -27.78 -2.49 -8.62
C LYS A 41 -29.21 -2.91 -8.92
N THR A 42 -29.42 -3.78 -9.90
CA THR A 42 -30.77 -4.24 -10.26
C THR A 42 -31.37 -5.13 -9.19
N THR A 43 -30.55 -5.91 -8.48
CA THR A 43 -31.03 -6.89 -7.49
C THR A 43 -31.33 -6.25 -6.13
N LEU A 44 -30.39 -5.46 -5.58
CA LEU A 44 -30.52 -4.89 -4.23
C LEU A 44 -30.51 -3.35 -4.20
N GLY A 45 -30.05 -2.71 -5.27
CA GLY A 45 -29.97 -1.24 -5.37
C GLY A 45 -31.30 -0.57 -5.74
N ILE A 46 -32.28 -1.33 -6.21
CA ILE A 46 -33.62 -0.85 -6.60
C ILE A 46 -34.67 -1.62 -5.79
N PRO A 47 -35.65 -0.93 -5.17
CA PRO A 47 -36.77 -1.58 -4.49
C PRO A 47 -37.49 -2.59 -5.40
N GLY A 48 -37.73 -3.79 -4.90
CA GLY A 48 -38.43 -4.86 -5.63
C GLY A 48 -37.54 -5.76 -6.50
N GLY A 49 -36.23 -5.49 -6.60
CA GLY A 49 -35.30 -6.33 -7.35
C GLY A 49 -35.03 -7.71 -6.74
N PHE A 50 -35.32 -7.89 -5.45
CA PHE A 50 -35.13 -9.15 -4.72
C PHE A 50 -36.17 -9.30 -3.59
N PRO A 51 -37.36 -9.85 -3.88
CA PRO A 51 -38.47 -9.94 -2.93
C PRO A 51 -38.13 -10.66 -1.62
N GLU A 52 -37.44 -11.79 -1.69
CA GLU A 52 -37.10 -12.65 -0.53
C GLU A 52 -36.18 -11.92 0.46
N TYR A 53 -35.30 -11.05 -0.03
CA TYR A 53 -34.50 -10.18 0.82
C TYR A 53 -35.39 -9.22 1.64
N TYR A 54 -36.36 -8.57 1.01
CA TYR A 54 -37.25 -7.64 1.72
C TYR A 54 -38.20 -8.36 2.67
N GLU A 55 -38.67 -9.56 2.31
CA GLU A 55 -39.46 -10.41 3.20
C GLU A 55 -38.66 -10.80 4.45
N GLN A 56 -37.40 -11.22 4.28
CA GLN A 56 -36.54 -11.53 5.41
C GLN A 56 -36.30 -10.30 6.30
N GLN A 57 -36.09 -9.11 5.71
CA GLN A 57 -35.92 -7.89 6.50
C GLN A 57 -37.15 -7.58 7.37
N LYS A 58 -38.36 -7.76 6.83
CA LYS A 58 -39.62 -7.57 7.58
C LYS A 58 -39.76 -8.59 8.71
N LEU A 59 -39.45 -9.87 8.44
CA LEU A 59 -39.51 -10.93 9.44
C LEU A 59 -38.53 -10.70 10.58
N VAL A 60 -37.30 -10.27 10.26
CA VAL A 60 -36.29 -9.93 11.27
C VAL A 60 -36.77 -8.74 12.11
N GLN A 61 -37.26 -7.67 11.48
CA GLN A 61 -37.79 -6.51 12.20
C GLN A 61 -38.94 -6.87 13.14
N TYR A 62 -39.86 -7.73 12.68
CA TYR A 62 -40.97 -8.23 13.50
C TYR A 62 -40.46 -9.03 14.71
N ALA A 63 -39.42 -9.85 14.53
CA ALA A 63 -38.88 -10.69 15.60
C ALA A 63 -37.99 -9.93 16.61
N THR A 64 -37.23 -8.93 16.17
CA THR A 64 -36.25 -8.21 17.01
C THR A 64 -36.76 -6.86 17.52
N GLY A 65 -37.87 -6.36 16.96
CA GLY A 65 -38.39 -5.01 17.25
C GLY A 65 -37.58 -3.88 16.62
N ALA A 66 -36.52 -4.19 15.85
CA ALA A 66 -35.65 -3.21 15.22
C ALA A 66 -35.33 -3.58 13.77
N PRO A 67 -35.28 -2.62 12.83
CA PRO A 67 -34.95 -2.91 11.45
C PRO A 67 -33.50 -3.43 11.34
N PRO A 68 -33.25 -4.52 10.60
CA PRO A 68 -31.89 -4.99 10.37
C PRO A 68 -31.11 -4.01 9.48
N ASP A 69 -29.79 -4.01 9.62
CA ASP A 69 -28.91 -3.24 8.75
C ASP A 69 -29.11 -3.63 7.29
N ALA A 70 -29.10 -2.64 6.39
CA ALA A 70 -29.19 -2.88 4.95
C ALA A 70 -27.89 -3.52 4.41
N PHE A 71 -28.03 -4.28 3.32
CA PHE A 71 -26.87 -4.86 2.65
C PHE A 71 -25.90 -3.78 2.14
N GLN A 72 -24.62 -3.93 2.46
CA GLN A 72 -23.58 -2.96 2.13
C GLN A 72 -23.10 -3.12 0.68
N LEU A 73 -23.73 -2.41 -0.26
CA LEU A 73 -23.43 -2.45 -1.70
C LEU A 73 -22.20 -1.62 -2.11
N ASP A 74 -21.88 -0.57 -1.34
CA ASP A 74 -20.73 0.31 -1.56
C ASP A 74 -19.45 -0.31 -0.96
N ARG A 75 -19.09 -1.47 -1.53
CA ARG A 75 -17.92 -2.26 -1.14
C ARG A 75 -17.22 -2.77 -2.40
N ALA A 76 -15.91 -2.97 -2.27
CA ALA A 76 -15.07 -3.48 -3.37
C ALA A 76 -15.56 -4.85 -3.86
N MET A 77 -16.07 -5.69 -2.96
CA MET A 77 -16.60 -7.01 -3.28
C MET A 77 -17.90 -7.25 -2.49
N CYS A 78 -18.91 -7.79 -3.19
CA CYS A 78 -20.22 -8.11 -2.61
C CYS A 78 -20.47 -9.62 -2.70
N VAL A 79 -20.40 -10.31 -1.56
CA VAL A 79 -20.74 -11.72 -1.43
C VAL A 79 -21.82 -11.84 -0.37
N GLN A 80 -22.99 -12.34 -0.76
CA GLN A 80 -24.12 -12.52 0.13
C GLN A 80 -23.94 -13.79 0.96
N ASP A 81 -24.31 -13.72 2.24
CA ASP A 81 -24.51 -14.92 3.04
C ASP A 81 -25.72 -15.72 2.53
N PRO A 82 -25.66 -17.06 2.44
CA PRO A 82 -26.77 -17.89 1.96
C PRO A 82 -28.02 -17.83 2.84
N PHE A 83 -27.89 -17.45 4.12
CA PHE A 83 -29.01 -17.41 5.07
C PHE A 83 -29.31 -16.00 5.55
N GLU A 84 -28.28 -15.21 5.89
CA GLU A 84 -28.45 -13.81 6.30
C GLU A 84 -28.35 -12.89 5.08
N LEU A 85 -29.46 -12.67 4.36
CA LEU A 85 -29.47 -11.99 3.06
C LEU A 85 -29.01 -10.52 3.13
N ASN A 86 -29.02 -9.90 4.31
CA ASN A 86 -28.50 -8.56 4.55
C ASN A 86 -26.98 -8.51 4.86
N ARG A 87 -26.34 -9.67 5.01
CA ARG A 87 -24.93 -9.77 5.37
C ARG A 87 -24.05 -9.90 4.13
N ASN A 88 -23.18 -8.91 3.92
CA ASN A 88 -22.06 -9.03 3.01
C ASN A 88 -20.87 -9.69 3.74
N VAL A 89 -20.55 -10.94 3.41
CA VAL A 89 -19.43 -11.67 4.03
C VAL A 89 -18.06 -11.14 3.59
N ALA A 90 -18.00 -10.44 2.45
CA ALA A 90 -16.78 -9.83 1.91
C ALA A 90 -16.61 -8.35 2.29
N LYS A 91 -17.39 -7.82 3.24
CA LYS A 91 -17.38 -6.39 3.62
C LYS A 91 -16.03 -5.84 4.07
N SER A 92 -15.12 -6.69 4.55
CA SER A 92 -13.77 -6.32 5.00
C SER A 92 -12.71 -6.36 3.89
N VAL A 93 -13.06 -6.82 2.68
CA VAL A 93 -12.13 -6.90 1.55
C VAL A 93 -11.89 -5.49 1.01
N SER A 94 -10.65 -5.02 1.13
CA SER A 94 -10.19 -3.77 0.53
C SER A 94 -9.97 -3.92 -0.98
N ILE A 95 -9.95 -2.80 -1.70
CA ILE A 95 -9.71 -2.77 -3.16
C ILE A 95 -8.36 -3.41 -3.53
N SER A 96 -7.31 -3.16 -2.75
CA SER A 96 -6.01 -3.79 -2.97
C SER A 96 -6.01 -5.29 -2.71
N ASN A 97 -6.78 -5.77 -1.74
CA ASN A 97 -6.94 -7.19 -1.51
C ASN A 97 -7.74 -7.85 -2.65
N LEU A 98 -8.77 -7.17 -3.16
CA LEU A 98 -9.52 -7.62 -4.32
C LEU A 98 -8.65 -7.67 -5.58
N PHE A 99 -7.83 -6.64 -5.82
CA PHE A 99 -6.90 -6.60 -6.94
C PHE A 99 -5.88 -7.74 -6.85
N TYR A 100 -5.29 -7.96 -5.67
CA TYR A 100 -4.40 -9.11 -5.43
C TYR A 100 -5.12 -10.44 -5.67
N PHE A 101 -6.33 -10.60 -5.13
CA PHE A 101 -7.15 -11.78 -5.33
C PHE A 101 -7.45 -12.05 -6.81
N ARG A 102 -7.77 -11.02 -7.59
CA ARG A 102 -7.94 -11.11 -9.06
C ARG A 102 -6.66 -11.61 -9.73
N GLN A 103 -5.50 -11.08 -9.35
CA GLN A 103 -4.23 -11.55 -9.91
C GLN A 103 -3.95 -13.01 -9.55
N CYS A 104 -4.27 -13.45 -8.32
CA CYS A 104 -4.21 -14.86 -7.95
C CYS A 104 -5.14 -15.72 -8.80
N LEU A 105 -6.37 -15.27 -9.06
CA LEU A 105 -7.32 -16.00 -9.91
C LEU A 105 -6.85 -16.11 -11.36
N VAL A 106 -6.29 -15.04 -11.92
CA VAL A 106 -5.69 -15.04 -13.26
C VAL A 106 -4.52 -16.00 -13.32
N LEU A 107 -3.60 -15.94 -12.35
CA LEU A 107 -2.45 -16.85 -12.28
C LEU A 107 -2.90 -18.31 -12.18
N ALA A 108 -3.89 -18.58 -11.34
CA ALA A 108 -4.46 -19.91 -11.19
C ALA A 108 -5.13 -20.39 -12.47
N ALA A 109 -5.92 -19.54 -13.14
CA ALA A 109 -6.56 -19.88 -14.41
C ALA A 109 -5.53 -20.20 -15.51
N GLN A 110 -4.43 -19.44 -15.57
CA GLN A 110 -3.31 -19.71 -16.48
C GLN A 110 -2.66 -21.05 -16.17
N ALA A 111 -2.34 -21.32 -14.89
CA ALA A 111 -1.74 -22.58 -14.47
C ALA A 111 -2.62 -23.79 -14.82
N CYS A 112 -3.94 -23.62 -14.72
CA CYS A 112 -4.92 -24.64 -15.03
C CYS A 112 -5.11 -24.89 -16.53
N SER A 113 -4.73 -23.91 -17.36
CA SER A 113 -4.77 -24.01 -18.82
C SER A 113 -3.45 -24.54 -19.40
N ASP A 114 -2.40 -24.62 -18.58
CA ASP A 114 -1.08 -25.10 -18.96
C ASP A 114 -0.95 -26.61 -18.70
N GLN A 115 -0.83 -27.37 -19.78
CA GLN A 115 -0.76 -28.83 -19.72
C GLN A 115 0.56 -29.34 -19.12
N GLU A 116 1.65 -28.59 -19.26
CA GLU A 116 2.95 -28.95 -18.67
C GLU A 116 2.93 -28.75 -17.16
N LEU A 117 2.41 -27.61 -16.69
CA LEU A 117 2.26 -27.34 -15.25
C LEU A 117 1.28 -28.30 -14.58
N THR A 118 0.13 -28.57 -15.20
CA THR A 118 -0.85 -29.50 -14.64
C THR A 118 -0.36 -30.95 -14.59
N SER A 119 0.58 -31.34 -15.46
CA SER A 119 1.22 -32.66 -15.42
C SER A 119 2.26 -32.80 -14.29
N GLN A 120 2.69 -31.70 -13.66
CA GLN A 120 3.77 -31.66 -12.65
C GLN A 120 3.30 -30.95 -11.38
N PRO A 121 2.69 -31.68 -10.42
CA PRO A 121 2.05 -31.10 -9.23
C PRO A 121 2.98 -30.24 -8.36
N GLU A 122 4.26 -30.62 -8.23
CA GLU A 122 5.25 -29.87 -7.45
C GLU A 122 5.52 -28.50 -8.06
N LYS A 123 5.76 -28.44 -9.37
CA LYS A 123 5.96 -27.17 -10.09
C LYS A 123 4.70 -26.32 -10.11
N LEU A 124 3.53 -26.94 -10.23
CA LEU A 124 2.25 -26.24 -10.13
C LEU A 124 2.08 -25.59 -8.76
N TYR A 125 2.42 -26.31 -7.68
CA TYR A 125 2.33 -25.80 -6.32
C TYR A 125 3.27 -24.60 -6.12
N ASP A 126 4.53 -24.71 -6.53
CA ASP A 126 5.49 -23.62 -6.46
C ASP A 126 5.05 -22.41 -7.30
N TYR A 127 4.55 -22.66 -8.51
CA TYR A 127 4.03 -21.60 -9.39
C TYR A 127 2.85 -20.85 -8.77
N LEU A 128 1.90 -21.55 -8.14
CA LEU A 128 0.76 -20.92 -7.48
C LEU A 128 1.14 -20.16 -6.20
N LEU A 129 2.18 -20.62 -5.49
CA LEU A 129 2.61 -20.03 -4.22
C LEU A 129 3.51 -18.80 -4.43
N PHE A 130 4.41 -18.85 -5.42
CA PHE A 130 5.46 -17.85 -5.64
C PHE A 130 5.32 -17.08 -6.95
N GLY A 131 4.70 -17.67 -7.97
CA GLY A 131 4.67 -17.11 -9.33
C GLY A 131 4.00 -15.75 -9.46
N LEU A 132 3.09 -15.39 -8.55
CA LEU A 132 2.52 -14.04 -8.54
C LEU A 132 3.56 -13.00 -8.10
N ALA A 133 4.35 -13.30 -7.07
CA ALA A 133 5.41 -12.40 -6.62
C ALA A 133 6.45 -12.22 -7.72
N ASP A 134 6.83 -13.31 -8.39
CA ASP A 134 7.80 -13.29 -9.50
C ASP A 134 7.29 -12.48 -10.69
N LYS A 135 6.02 -12.66 -11.09
CA LYS A 135 5.40 -11.86 -12.16
C LYS A 135 5.34 -10.38 -11.82
N LEU A 136 4.97 -10.02 -10.59
CA LEU A 136 4.90 -8.63 -10.17
C LEU A 136 6.27 -7.95 -10.15
N VAL A 137 7.33 -8.70 -9.85
CA VAL A 137 8.71 -8.21 -9.96
C VAL A 137 9.09 -8.04 -11.43
N ALA A 138 8.79 -9.02 -12.28
CA ALA A 138 9.10 -8.97 -13.71
C ALA A 138 8.35 -7.83 -14.45
N ASP A 139 7.06 -7.67 -14.21
CA ASP A 139 6.23 -6.64 -14.84
C ASP A 139 6.68 -5.23 -14.44
N LYS A 140 7.11 -5.03 -13.18
CA LYS A 140 7.69 -3.76 -12.73
C LYS A 140 9.02 -3.46 -13.43
N ILE A 141 9.90 -4.46 -13.60
CA ILE A 141 11.15 -4.30 -14.34
C ILE A 141 10.89 -3.91 -15.82
N VAL A 142 9.85 -4.46 -16.44
CA VAL A 142 9.48 -4.12 -17.83
C VAL A 142 8.84 -2.74 -17.93
N ALA A 143 8.00 -2.35 -16.96
CA ALA A 143 7.39 -1.03 -16.90
C ALA A 143 8.44 0.08 -16.71
N ASP A 144 9.45 -0.14 -15.86
CA ASP A 144 10.53 0.81 -15.65
C ASP A 144 11.35 1.04 -16.93
N LYS A 145 11.69 -0.04 -17.66
CA LYS A 145 12.38 0.03 -18.97
C LYS A 145 11.59 0.77 -20.05
N ARG A 146 10.26 0.77 -19.97
CA ARG A 146 9.40 1.55 -20.88
C ARG A 146 9.36 3.02 -20.48
N SER A 147 9.25 3.31 -19.18
CA SER A 147 9.25 4.68 -18.67
C SER A 147 10.56 5.45 -18.90
N GLU A 148 11.70 4.76 -19.03
CA GLU A 148 12.98 5.37 -19.44
C GLU A 148 13.01 5.78 -20.93
N LYS A 149 12.20 5.17 -21.80
CA LYS A 149 12.15 5.51 -23.23
C LYS A 149 11.18 6.64 -23.57
N ASP A 150 10.25 6.97 -22.65
CA ASP A 150 9.20 7.96 -22.88
C ASP A 150 9.53 9.35 -22.30
N ILE A 151 10.81 9.73 -22.21
CA ILE A 151 11.22 11.11 -21.97
C ILE A 151 11.32 11.83 -23.33
N PRO A 152 10.46 12.82 -23.65
CA PRO A 152 10.56 13.57 -24.89
C PRO A 152 11.84 14.41 -24.86
N ARG A 153 12.78 14.12 -25.76
CA ARG A 153 13.92 15.00 -26.05
C ARG A 153 13.40 16.36 -26.50
N LYS A 154 13.66 17.39 -25.71
CA LYS A 154 13.44 18.80 -26.08
C LYS A 154 14.18 19.13 -27.38
N GLN A 155 13.39 19.49 -28.39
CA GLN A 155 13.60 20.51 -29.43
C GLN A 155 15.07 20.90 -29.74
N GLN A 156 15.56 20.45 -30.89
CA GLN A 156 16.50 21.22 -31.70
C GLN A 156 15.75 21.86 -32.86
N LYS A 157 15.91 23.18 -32.95
CA LYS A 157 15.36 24.11 -33.94
C LYS A 157 16.30 24.17 -35.15
N MET A 158 15.77 23.98 -36.36
CA MET A 158 16.19 24.55 -37.65
C MET A 158 15.06 24.23 -38.65
N GLU A 159 14.17 25.18 -38.94
CA GLU A 159 14.19 26.16 -40.04
C GLU A 159 13.70 25.59 -41.40
N ASN A 160 12.47 26.03 -41.73
CA ASN A 160 11.67 26.05 -42.97
C ASN A 160 12.22 25.46 -44.28
N VAL A 161 11.36 24.68 -44.98
CA VAL A 161 10.94 24.94 -46.38
C VAL A 161 9.51 24.43 -46.61
N ASP A 162 8.78 25.23 -47.39
CA ASP A 162 7.42 25.20 -47.92
C ASP A 162 6.88 23.90 -48.57
N GLY A 163 5.54 23.78 -48.64
CA GLY A 163 4.83 22.84 -49.52
C GLY A 163 3.44 22.39 -49.03
N GLN A 164 2.37 22.93 -49.64
CA GLN A 164 0.94 22.62 -49.41
C GLN A 164 0.51 21.17 -49.74
N PRO A 165 -0.68 20.72 -49.26
CA PRO A 165 -1.04 19.31 -49.01
C PRO A 165 -1.84 18.65 -50.16
N PRO A 166 -2.13 17.35 -50.02
CA PRO A 166 -3.44 16.85 -50.41
C PRO A 166 -4.21 16.12 -49.30
N VAL A 167 -5.52 16.21 -49.49
CA VAL A 167 -6.69 15.78 -48.72
C VAL A 167 -6.87 14.25 -48.80
N VAL A 168 -7.81 13.72 -47.98
CA VAL A 168 -8.49 12.39 -48.01
C VAL A 168 -7.89 11.42 -46.97
N GLU A 169 -8.58 10.86 -45.96
CA GLU A 169 -10.01 10.64 -45.70
C GLU A 169 -10.25 10.44 -44.18
N GLU A 170 -11.45 10.82 -43.73
CA GLU A 170 -11.97 10.64 -42.36
C GLU A 170 -12.26 9.16 -42.04
N THR A 171 -11.81 8.68 -40.88
CA THR A 171 -12.45 7.54 -40.21
C THR A 171 -12.66 7.87 -38.73
N GLN A 172 -13.84 8.44 -38.47
CA GLN A 172 -14.64 8.41 -37.23
C GLN A 172 -13.92 8.06 -35.91
N GLU A 173 -13.55 9.10 -35.17
CA GLU A 173 -13.31 9.02 -33.73
C GLU A 173 -14.62 8.67 -33.00
N THR A 174 -14.73 7.41 -32.58
CA THR A 174 -15.74 7.03 -31.59
C THR A 174 -15.26 7.50 -30.23
N LYS A 175 -15.89 8.57 -29.73
CA LYS A 175 -15.80 9.04 -28.34
C LYS A 175 -16.08 7.89 -27.39
N VAL A 176 -15.02 7.33 -26.78
CA VAL A 176 -15.15 6.54 -25.55
C VAL A 176 -14.99 7.53 -24.40
N GLY A 177 -16.14 7.84 -23.79
CA GLY A 177 -16.26 8.83 -22.73
C GLY A 177 -15.34 8.56 -21.55
N GLU A 178 -14.87 9.66 -20.97
CA GLU A 178 -14.27 9.74 -19.64
C GLU A 178 -15.12 8.97 -18.63
N VAL A 179 -14.66 7.77 -18.26
CA VAL A 179 -15.15 7.09 -17.08
C VAL A 179 -14.52 7.80 -15.90
N GLY A 180 -15.36 8.54 -15.17
CA GLY A 180 -14.99 9.36 -14.02
C GLY A 180 -14.03 8.64 -13.07
N VAL A 181 -12.94 9.34 -12.78
CA VAL A 181 -11.98 8.98 -11.74
C VAL A 181 -12.69 9.11 -10.40
N TYR A 182 -13.34 8.03 -9.96
CA TYR A 182 -13.72 7.90 -8.56
C TYR A 182 -12.43 7.93 -7.75
N ARG A 183 -12.18 9.02 -7.03
CA ARG A 183 -11.07 9.16 -6.06
C ARG A 183 -11.28 8.14 -4.95
N THR A 184 -10.76 6.95 -5.15
CA THR A 184 -10.58 5.94 -4.11
C THR A 184 -9.66 6.52 -3.03
N PRO A 185 -9.93 6.30 -1.73
CA PRO A 185 -9.00 6.69 -0.68
C PRO A 185 -7.61 6.10 -0.96
N PRO A 186 -6.52 6.89 -0.80
CA PRO A 186 -5.18 6.39 -1.06
C PRO A 186 -4.91 5.16 -0.18
N LEU A 187 -4.40 4.10 -0.80
CA LEU A 187 -4.01 2.90 -0.06
C LEU A 187 -2.87 3.29 0.89
N GLU A 188 -3.12 3.24 2.19
CA GLU A 188 -2.17 3.71 3.19
C GLU A 188 -2.03 2.72 4.35
N ARG A 189 -0.82 2.65 4.92
CA ARG A 189 -0.58 1.99 6.22
C ARG A 189 -0.01 3.00 7.20
N SER A 190 -0.62 3.02 8.39
CA SER A 190 -0.33 4.02 9.40
C SER A 190 0.27 3.42 10.67
N HIS A 191 1.03 4.23 11.39
CA HIS A 191 1.49 3.95 12.74
C HIS A 191 1.56 5.24 13.55
N VAL A 192 1.13 5.20 14.80
CA VAL A 192 1.08 6.35 15.68
C VAL A 192 2.13 6.21 16.76
N ILE A 193 2.84 7.29 17.03
CA ILE A 193 3.83 7.42 18.10
C ILE A 193 3.41 8.56 19.01
N THR A 194 3.49 8.33 20.32
CA THR A 194 3.23 9.31 21.36
C THR A 194 4.45 9.44 22.26
N PRO A 195 4.73 10.63 22.82
CA PRO A 195 5.86 10.85 23.71
C PRO A 195 5.74 9.97 24.97
N THR A 196 6.81 9.28 25.33
CA THR A 196 6.87 8.55 26.59
C THR A 196 7.32 9.47 27.74
N THR A 197 7.00 9.08 28.97
CA THR A 197 7.47 9.80 30.17
C THR A 197 9.00 9.91 30.21
N ASN A 198 9.72 8.91 29.69
CA ASN A 198 11.17 8.91 29.64
C ASN A 198 11.72 9.89 28.60
N ASP A 199 11.06 9.99 27.44
CA ASP A 199 11.42 10.95 26.40
C ASP A 199 11.35 12.37 26.96
N LEU A 200 10.22 12.70 27.60
CA LEU A 200 9.99 14.01 28.20
C LEU A 200 10.98 14.32 29.32
N LYS A 201 11.30 13.35 30.18
CA LYS A 201 12.33 13.52 31.22
C LYS A 201 13.71 13.82 30.63
N CYS A 202 14.10 13.09 29.58
CA CYS A 202 15.37 13.30 28.89
C CYS A 202 15.41 14.66 28.18
N LEU A 203 14.33 15.04 27.51
CA LEU A 203 14.19 16.34 26.88
C LEU A 203 14.32 17.48 27.88
N ARG A 204 13.68 17.39 29.06
CA ARG A 204 13.79 18.44 30.09
C ARG A 204 15.25 18.74 30.42
N SER A 205 16.08 17.71 30.62
CA SER A 205 17.50 17.94 30.89
C SER A 205 18.22 18.66 29.74
N VAL A 206 17.90 18.33 28.49
CA VAL A 206 18.56 18.94 27.31
C VAL A 206 18.05 20.37 27.05
N VAL A 207 16.73 20.58 27.11
CA VAL A 207 16.05 21.87 26.88
C VAL A 207 16.45 22.89 27.94
N LEU A 208 16.54 22.48 29.22
CA LEU A 208 17.00 23.35 30.31
C LEU A 208 18.48 23.76 30.14
N THR A 209 19.31 22.90 29.57
CA THR A 209 20.74 23.17 29.36
C THR A 209 20.96 24.14 28.18
N ASN A 210 20.09 24.10 27.16
CA ASN A 210 20.25 24.86 25.93
C ASN A 210 19.60 26.26 25.94
N LYS A 211 19.08 26.76 27.08
CA LYS A 211 18.42 28.08 27.21
C LYS A 211 17.48 28.42 26.05
N THR A 212 16.61 27.49 25.67
CA THR A 212 15.69 27.68 24.55
C THR A 212 14.53 28.59 24.98
N GLU A 213 14.69 29.89 24.79
CA GLU A 213 13.78 30.96 25.25
C GLU A 213 12.45 31.09 24.46
N ASN A 214 12.13 30.16 23.55
CA ASN A 214 11.05 30.38 22.57
C ASN A 214 9.61 30.07 23.03
N GLY A 215 9.33 29.88 24.33
CA GLY A 215 7.95 29.71 24.83
C GLY A 215 7.19 28.48 24.30
N GLN A 216 7.82 27.62 23.50
CA GLN A 216 7.22 26.43 22.92
C GLN A 216 7.06 25.31 23.96
N SER A 217 6.02 24.48 23.78
CA SER A 217 5.77 23.36 24.68
C SER A 217 6.88 22.30 24.59
N ILE A 218 7.08 21.52 25.65
CA ILE A 218 8.03 20.39 25.61
C ILE A 218 7.71 19.38 24.49
N TYR A 219 6.43 19.27 24.11
CA TYR A 219 5.96 18.37 23.05
C TYR A 219 6.40 18.83 21.66
N TYR A 220 6.55 20.15 21.46
CA TYR A 220 7.13 20.69 20.23
C TYR A 220 8.58 20.20 20.06
N TYR A 221 9.42 20.33 21.10
CA TYR A 221 10.81 19.88 21.03
C TYR A 221 10.93 18.35 20.89
N TRP A 222 10.01 17.61 21.51
CA TRP A 222 9.89 16.17 21.28
C TRP A 222 9.65 15.87 19.81
N LEU A 223 8.64 16.51 19.20
CA LEU A 223 8.29 16.31 17.81
C LEU A 223 9.48 16.60 16.88
N VAL A 224 10.13 17.76 17.03
CA VAL A 224 11.26 18.14 16.15
C VAL A 224 12.41 17.14 16.28
N CYS A 225 12.80 16.76 17.50
CA CYS A 225 13.85 15.76 17.71
C CYS A 225 13.47 14.39 17.11
N TYR A 226 12.19 14.02 17.19
CA TYR A 226 11.71 12.75 16.63
C TYR A 226 11.68 12.78 15.10
N VAL A 227 11.29 13.90 14.48
CA VAL A 227 11.35 14.10 13.02
C VAL A 227 12.80 13.95 12.54
N ASP A 228 13.77 14.57 13.22
CA ASP A 228 15.19 14.41 12.89
C ASP A 228 15.67 12.96 13.05
N THR A 229 15.23 12.28 14.10
CA THR A 229 15.51 10.85 14.29
C THR A 229 15.00 10.03 13.11
N ILE A 230 13.76 10.28 12.67
CA ILE A 230 13.16 9.57 11.54
C ILE A 230 13.94 9.85 10.25
N LYS A 231 14.31 11.10 9.98
CA LYS A 231 15.14 11.47 8.83
C LYS A 231 16.47 10.70 8.82
N ASP A 232 17.16 10.63 9.96
CA ASP A 232 18.40 9.89 10.10
C ASP A 232 18.22 8.37 9.93
N VAL A 233 17.15 7.81 10.48
CA VAL A 233 16.86 6.38 10.32
C VAL A 233 16.60 6.04 8.85
N LEU A 234 15.79 6.84 8.15
CA LEU A 234 15.48 6.59 6.73
C LEU A 234 16.74 6.72 5.86
N THR A 235 17.53 7.78 6.05
CA THR A 235 18.68 8.08 5.20
C THR A 235 19.94 7.30 5.58
N GLN A 236 20.30 7.23 6.87
CA GLN A 236 21.56 6.63 7.31
C GLN A 236 21.44 5.14 7.60
N LEU A 237 20.34 4.69 8.22
CA LEU A 237 20.18 3.27 8.59
C LEU A 237 19.53 2.43 7.50
N TYR A 238 18.55 2.97 6.78
CA TYR A 238 17.94 2.26 5.65
C TYR A 238 18.56 2.62 4.31
N ALA A 239 19.52 3.56 4.27
CA ALA A 239 20.20 4.01 3.05
C ALA A 239 19.24 4.47 1.95
N LEU A 240 18.06 4.99 2.33
CA LEU A 240 17.05 5.40 1.37
C LEU A 240 17.44 6.75 0.76
N LYS A 241 17.19 6.88 -0.55
CA LYS A 241 17.12 8.19 -1.18
C LYS A 241 15.79 8.83 -0.79
N VAL A 242 15.85 9.94 -0.07
CA VAL A 242 14.69 10.67 0.45
C VAL A 242 14.59 12.02 -0.26
N GLU A 243 13.47 12.27 -0.95
CA GLU A 243 13.20 13.54 -1.61
C GLU A 243 11.97 14.21 -0.99
N LEU A 244 12.10 15.45 -0.52
CA LEU A 244 10.97 16.23 0.00
C LEU A 244 10.00 16.59 -1.12
N LYS A 245 8.70 16.38 -0.87
CA LYS A 245 7.62 16.73 -1.79
C LYS A 245 6.67 17.76 -1.20
N GLU A 246 6.27 17.58 0.05
CA GLU A 246 5.38 18.51 0.76
C GLU A 246 5.90 18.70 2.20
N SER A 247 5.78 19.90 2.75
CA SER A 247 6.18 20.20 4.13
C SER A 247 5.39 21.38 4.71
N GLU A 248 4.97 21.22 5.95
CA GLU A 248 4.45 22.27 6.82
C GLU A 248 5.12 22.09 8.18
N GLU A 249 6.33 22.65 8.35
CA GLU A 249 7.17 22.35 9.51
C GLU A 249 6.59 22.90 10.82
N PRO A 250 6.68 22.15 11.95
CA PRO A 250 7.16 20.77 12.09
C PRO A 250 6.04 19.72 11.97
N LYS A 251 4.82 20.15 11.61
CA LYS A 251 3.59 19.33 11.72
C LYS A 251 3.43 18.33 10.59
N HIS A 252 3.88 18.64 9.38
CA HIS A 252 3.70 17.79 8.23
C HIS A 252 4.96 17.68 7.38
N TYR A 253 5.26 16.44 6.99
CA TYR A 253 6.28 16.14 6.00
C TYR A 253 5.79 15.03 5.09
N LYS A 254 6.12 15.13 3.81
CA LYS A 254 5.91 14.05 2.85
C LYS A 254 7.15 13.89 2.00
N TRP A 255 7.74 12.71 2.08
CA TRP A 255 8.93 12.34 1.35
C TRP A 255 8.60 11.27 0.32
N LEU A 256 9.18 11.40 -0.87
CA LEU A 256 9.34 10.27 -1.78
C LEU A 256 10.59 9.50 -1.34
N ILE A 257 10.41 8.25 -0.93
CA ILE A 257 11.50 7.35 -0.54
C ILE A 257 11.77 6.35 -1.65
N SER A 258 13.04 6.05 -1.88
CA SER A 258 13.44 5.03 -2.86
C SER A 258 14.76 4.34 -2.52
N ILE A 259 14.90 3.07 -2.93
CA ILE A 259 16.14 2.30 -2.86
C ILE A 259 16.10 1.14 -3.85
N SER A 260 17.28 0.69 -4.30
CA SER A 260 17.47 -0.40 -5.27
C SER A 260 17.86 -1.76 -4.65
N TYR A 261 18.10 -1.82 -3.34
CA TYR A 261 18.49 -3.04 -2.63
C TYR A 261 17.91 -3.09 -1.21
N ASP A 262 17.73 -4.30 -0.68
CA ASP A 262 17.13 -4.56 0.62
C ASP A 262 18.10 -4.29 1.79
N THR A 263 17.75 -3.36 2.68
CA THR A 263 18.49 -3.01 3.90
C THR A 263 17.78 -3.40 5.21
N TRP A 264 16.66 -4.13 5.12
CA TRP A 264 15.79 -4.49 6.27
C TRP A 264 15.76 -5.98 6.57
N THR A 265 15.85 -6.85 5.57
CA THR A 265 15.80 -8.31 5.76
C THR A 265 17.06 -8.77 6.51
N GLY A 266 16.90 -9.58 7.55
CA GLY A 266 18.01 -10.08 8.37
C GLY A 266 18.65 -9.04 9.30
N ARG A 267 18.13 -7.81 9.36
CA ARG A 267 18.56 -6.79 10.34
C ARG A 267 18.23 -7.25 11.76
N THR A 268 19.19 -7.15 12.68
CA THR A 268 18.97 -7.51 14.09
C THR A 268 18.77 -6.26 14.94
N PHE A 269 17.73 -6.25 15.77
CA PHE A 269 17.38 -5.10 16.61
C PHE A 269 17.94 -5.23 18.04
N GLN A 270 19.04 -5.97 18.20
CA GLN A 270 19.70 -6.15 19.50
C GLN A 270 20.66 -4.99 19.79
N ARG A 271 20.85 -4.68 21.07
CA ARG A 271 21.88 -3.75 21.53
C ARG A 271 23.20 -4.50 21.64
N GLY A 272 24.21 -4.07 20.88
CA GLY A 272 25.56 -4.64 20.96
C GLY A 272 26.26 -4.23 22.25
N ALA A 273 27.18 -5.06 22.75
CA ALA A 273 28.00 -4.70 23.90
C ALA A 273 28.92 -3.51 23.55
N GLY A 274 28.87 -2.43 24.34
CA GLY A 274 29.82 -1.32 24.25
C GLY A 274 29.58 -0.28 23.16
N GLN A 275 28.51 -0.38 22.36
CA GLN A 275 28.17 0.62 21.34
C GLN A 275 26.71 1.06 21.42
N SER A 276 26.42 2.25 20.89
CA SER A 276 25.06 2.80 20.85
C SER A 276 24.18 2.00 19.88
N PHE A 277 22.85 2.03 20.07
CA PHE A 277 21.97 1.26 19.20
C PHE A 277 22.04 1.76 17.76
N PHE A 278 22.09 3.08 17.56
CA PHE A 278 22.24 3.68 16.23
C PHE A 278 23.56 3.26 15.56
N ALA A 279 24.68 3.30 16.28
CA ALA A 279 25.98 2.90 15.75
C ALA A 279 25.99 1.43 15.31
N HIS A 280 25.40 0.53 16.12
CA HIS A 280 25.24 -0.87 15.74
C HIS A 280 24.40 -1.04 14.46
N GLN A 281 23.27 -0.32 14.36
CA GLN A 281 22.43 -0.36 13.15
C GLN A 281 23.14 0.22 11.92
N LEU A 282 23.95 1.25 12.10
CA LEU A 282 24.74 1.85 11.03
C LEU A 282 25.78 0.86 10.51
N GLN A 283 26.47 0.14 11.40
CA GLN A 283 27.43 -0.89 11.01
C GLN A 283 26.76 -2.00 10.19
N GLN A 284 25.56 -2.45 10.57
CA GLN A 284 24.81 -3.42 9.75
C GLN A 284 24.49 -2.88 8.36
N THR A 285 24.18 -1.59 8.26
CA THR A 285 23.89 -0.93 6.98
C THR A 285 25.13 -0.88 6.08
N ILE A 286 26.30 -0.60 6.66
CA ILE A 286 27.59 -0.65 5.95
C ILE A 286 27.85 -2.05 5.40
N GLU A 287 27.65 -3.09 6.21
CA GLU A 287 27.83 -4.48 5.76
C GLU A 287 26.80 -4.91 4.71
N PHE A 288 25.53 -4.51 4.84
CA PHE A 288 24.52 -4.77 3.82
C PHE A 288 24.84 -4.06 2.52
N THR A 289 25.32 -2.82 2.57
CA THR A 289 25.71 -2.06 1.38
C THR A 289 26.85 -2.77 0.64
N LYS A 290 27.85 -3.30 1.36
CA LYS A 290 28.96 -4.06 0.75
C LYS A 290 28.52 -5.40 0.14
N THR A 291 27.62 -6.12 0.82
CA THR A 291 27.28 -7.52 0.47
C THR A 291 26.09 -7.65 -0.47
N ARG A 292 25.19 -6.65 -0.51
CA ARG A 292 23.91 -6.72 -1.23
C ARG A 292 23.85 -5.84 -2.46
N MET A 293 24.62 -4.77 -2.50
CA MET A 293 24.64 -3.88 -3.67
C MET A 293 25.13 -4.66 -4.89
N GLY A 294 24.33 -4.66 -5.97
CA GLY A 294 24.62 -5.43 -7.18
C GLY A 294 24.31 -6.93 -7.08
N ASN A 295 23.87 -7.45 -5.93
CA ASN A 295 23.46 -8.84 -5.78
C ASN A 295 21.97 -9.00 -6.15
N PRO A 296 21.62 -9.77 -7.20
CA PRO A 296 20.23 -9.96 -7.63
C PRO A 296 19.29 -10.51 -6.55
N GLN A 297 19.81 -11.29 -5.60
CA GLN A 297 18.99 -11.88 -4.52
C GLN A 297 18.40 -10.82 -3.58
N TYR A 298 19.06 -9.67 -3.45
CA TYR A 298 18.67 -8.57 -2.58
C TYR A 298 18.21 -7.34 -3.36
N ALA A 299 18.13 -7.43 -4.68
CA ALA A 299 17.65 -6.35 -5.53
C ALA A 299 16.16 -6.11 -5.27
N VAL A 300 15.80 -4.86 -5.02
CA VAL A 300 14.41 -4.43 -4.81
C VAL A 300 14.21 -3.12 -5.54
N ASN A 301 13.08 -2.92 -6.21
CA ASN A 301 12.67 -1.58 -6.62
C ASN A 301 11.64 -1.06 -5.62
N LEU A 302 12.12 -0.38 -4.58
CA LEU A 302 11.25 0.27 -3.61
C LEU A 302 11.10 1.73 -3.99
N ARG A 303 9.85 2.16 -4.19
CA ARG A 303 9.48 3.57 -4.38
C ARG A 303 8.10 3.82 -3.79
N GLY A 304 7.95 4.85 -2.98
CA GLY A 304 6.68 5.18 -2.32
C GLY A 304 6.77 6.47 -1.53
N TYR A 305 5.63 6.95 -1.04
CA TYR A 305 5.57 8.09 -0.14
C TYR A 305 5.65 7.64 1.31
N PHE A 306 6.45 8.36 2.08
CA PHE A 306 6.49 8.30 3.53
C PHE A 306 6.08 9.66 4.07
N SER A 307 5.04 9.70 4.90
CA SER A 307 4.49 10.94 5.44
C SER A 307 4.51 10.95 6.96
N LEU A 308 4.71 12.14 7.50
CA LEU A 308 4.61 12.48 8.92
C LEU A 308 3.47 13.47 9.09
N GLN A 309 2.60 13.22 10.07
CA GLN A 309 1.56 14.14 10.45
C GLN A 309 1.46 14.22 11.97
N ALA A 310 1.82 15.35 12.54
CA ALA A 310 1.66 15.62 13.94
C ALA A 310 0.25 16.14 14.24
N ARG A 311 -0.25 15.82 15.43
CA ARG A 311 -1.44 16.46 15.97
C ARG A 311 -1.12 17.91 16.35
N GLU A 312 -2.14 18.76 16.35
CA GLU A 312 -2.06 20.18 16.71
C GLU A 312 -1.40 20.45 18.07
N ASP A 313 -1.56 19.54 19.04
CA ASP A 313 -0.97 19.65 20.38
C ASP A 313 0.43 19.04 20.50
N TYR A 314 0.99 18.54 19.39
CA TYR A 314 2.29 17.87 19.29
C TYR A 314 2.44 16.59 20.12
N LYS A 315 1.36 16.07 20.69
CA LYS A 315 1.40 14.86 21.56
C LYS A 315 1.29 13.56 20.78
N GLU A 316 1.17 13.63 19.47
CA GLU A 316 0.99 12.49 18.60
C GLU A 316 1.66 12.77 17.27
N LEU A 317 2.40 11.79 16.77
CA LEU A 317 2.98 11.76 15.44
C LEU A 317 2.49 10.52 14.71
N ARG A 318 1.70 10.72 13.66
CA ARG A 318 1.27 9.69 12.72
C ARG A 318 2.31 9.56 11.61
N LEU A 319 2.64 8.31 11.31
CA LEU A 319 3.55 7.88 10.25
C LEU A 319 2.74 7.11 9.22
N ASP A 320 2.79 7.53 7.97
CA ASP A 320 2.05 6.88 6.88
C ASP A 320 2.98 6.45 5.76
N VAL A 321 2.76 5.25 5.23
CA VAL A 321 3.37 4.82 3.96
C VAL A 321 2.29 4.58 2.92
N GLN A 322 2.55 5.08 1.71
CA GLN A 322 1.66 4.99 0.56
C GLN A 322 2.47 4.58 -0.66
N PRO A 323 1.96 3.67 -1.50
CA PRO A 323 2.60 3.33 -2.75
C PRO A 323 2.41 4.47 -3.76
N LEU A 324 3.13 4.43 -4.88
CA LEU A 324 2.90 5.39 -5.96
C LEU A 324 1.50 5.21 -6.57
N GLN A 325 0.97 6.26 -7.20
CA GLN A 325 -0.29 6.18 -7.92
C GLN A 325 -0.23 5.05 -8.96
N GLY A 326 -1.24 4.18 -8.96
CA GLY A 326 -1.31 3.00 -9.83
C GLY A 326 -0.67 1.73 -9.26
N ASP A 327 0.14 1.79 -8.20
CA ASP A 327 0.72 0.58 -7.56
C ASP A 327 -0.25 -0.01 -6.52
N LEU A 328 -1.31 -0.66 -7.02
CA LEU A 328 -2.38 -1.27 -6.22
C LEU A 328 -1.90 -2.39 -5.29
N LEU A 329 -0.68 -2.90 -5.50
CA LEU A 329 -0.07 -3.99 -4.74
C LEU A 329 1.08 -3.53 -3.84
N GLY A 330 1.44 -2.23 -3.88
CA GLY A 330 2.58 -1.68 -3.16
C GLY A 330 2.48 -1.75 -1.64
N LEU A 331 1.32 -2.10 -1.07
CA LEU A 331 1.13 -2.37 0.36
C LEU A 331 0.65 -3.80 0.69
N GLN A 332 0.83 -4.76 -0.22
CA GLN A 332 0.63 -6.18 0.09
C GLN A 332 1.64 -6.68 1.13
N ARG A 333 1.31 -7.78 1.84
CA ARG A 333 2.12 -8.32 2.95
C ARG A 333 3.60 -8.51 2.62
N ASN A 334 3.91 -8.91 1.40
CA ASN A 334 5.27 -9.18 0.92
C ASN A 334 5.90 -8.04 0.12
N SER A 335 5.18 -6.93 -0.09
CA SER A 335 5.73 -5.77 -0.81
C SER A 335 6.96 -5.20 -0.08
N PRO A 336 7.98 -4.71 -0.82
CA PRO A 336 9.15 -4.07 -0.22
C PRO A 336 8.77 -2.93 0.73
N LEU A 337 7.83 -2.07 0.35
CA LEU A 337 7.38 -0.95 1.17
C LEU A 337 6.74 -1.40 2.49
N THR A 338 5.94 -2.48 2.47
CA THR A 338 5.37 -3.07 3.70
C THR A 338 6.44 -3.69 4.59
N ARG A 339 7.40 -4.40 4.01
CA ARG A 339 8.50 -5.05 4.75
C ARG A 339 9.41 -4.00 5.40
N LEU A 340 9.78 -2.97 4.65
CA LEU A 340 10.51 -1.80 5.15
C LEU A 340 9.75 -1.15 6.30
N PHE A 341 8.46 -0.82 6.11
CA PHE A 341 7.68 -0.14 7.16
C PHE A 341 7.54 -1.00 8.43
N LYS A 342 7.40 -2.33 8.30
CA LYS A 342 7.42 -3.23 9.44
C LYS A 342 8.76 -3.21 10.18
N ALA A 343 9.87 -3.31 9.44
CA ALA A 343 11.21 -3.26 10.03
C ALA A 343 11.49 -1.90 10.69
N PHE A 344 11.08 -0.81 10.06
CA PHE A 344 11.20 0.56 10.56
C PHE A 344 10.48 0.74 11.90
N LYS A 345 9.23 0.26 12.01
CA LYS A 345 8.49 0.29 13.28
C LYS A 345 9.20 -0.50 14.38
N ASN A 346 9.72 -1.69 14.05
CA ASN A 346 10.50 -2.48 14.99
C ASN A 346 11.78 -1.75 15.43
N LEU A 347 12.44 -1.04 14.51
CA LEU A 347 13.62 -0.24 14.82
C LEU A 347 13.26 0.90 15.79
N LEU A 348 12.24 1.69 15.48
CA LEU A 348 11.80 2.79 16.35
C LEU A 348 11.36 2.31 17.73
N GLY A 349 10.71 1.14 17.83
CA GLY A 349 10.34 0.54 19.11
C GLY A 349 11.53 0.12 20.00
N ASN A 350 12.70 -0.14 19.39
CA ASN A 350 13.93 -0.48 20.12
C ASN A 350 14.89 0.71 20.29
N TYR A 351 14.68 1.77 19.51
CA TYR A 351 15.47 2.99 19.53
C TYR A 351 15.28 3.74 20.85
N SER A 352 16.38 4.18 21.44
CA SER A 352 16.34 5.00 22.65
C SER A 352 16.33 6.47 22.26
N PHE A 353 15.21 7.17 22.50
CA PHE A 353 15.12 8.61 22.26
C PHE A 353 16.24 9.41 22.94
N LYS A 354 16.69 8.95 24.12
CA LYS A 354 17.82 9.55 24.86
C LYS A 354 19.11 9.62 24.02
N GLU A 355 19.35 8.63 23.16
CA GLU A 355 20.55 8.55 22.32
C GLU A 355 20.60 9.71 21.32
N LYS A 356 19.48 10.00 20.65
CA LYS A 356 19.36 11.19 19.80
C LYS A 356 19.42 12.45 20.65
N ALA A 357 18.58 12.55 21.67
CA ALA A 357 18.41 13.78 22.46
C ALA A 357 19.74 14.27 23.07
N SER A 358 20.64 13.37 23.48
CA SER A 358 21.95 13.75 24.03
C SER A 358 22.91 14.37 23.02
N THR A 359 22.74 14.09 21.73
CA THR A 359 23.58 14.62 20.63
C THR A 359 22.84 15.65 19.79
N TRP A 360 21.58 15.91 20.11
CA TRP A 360 20.70 16.77 19.35
C TRP A 360 21.06 18.24 19.58
N LYS A 361 21.46 18.90 18.50
CA LYS A 361 21.64 20.35 18.45
C LYS A 361 20.37 20.95 17.85
N PHE A 362 19.59 21.61 18.69
CA PHE A 362 18.43 22.34 18.21
C PHE A 362 18.90 23.55 17.40
N CYS A 363 18.79 23.50 16.08
CA CYS A 363 18.87 24.68 15.24
C CYS A 363 17.46 25.27 15.17
N ALA A 364 17.21 26.36 15.90
CA ALA A 364 16.08 27.21 15.56
C ALA A 364 16.28 27.63 14.09
N THR A 365 15.27 27.48 13.25
CA THR A 365 15.32 27.95 11.86
C THR A 365 15.48 29.47 11.87
N SER A 366 16.73 29.88 11.84
CA SER A 366 17.27 31.20 11.61
C SER A 366 18.69 30.94 11.15
N ASP A 367 18.83 30.29 10.01
CA ASP A 367 19.90 30.53 9.05
C ASP A 367 19.68 29.66 7.79
N GLN A 368 19.55 30.40 6.70
CA GLN A 368 19.42 30.06 5.29
C GLN A 368 20.22 28.82 4.84
N ILE A 369 19.64 28.00 3.93
CA ILE A 369 19.93 28.00 2.47
C ILE A 369 18.66 27.60 1.71
#